data_AF-A0A3M2DGX0-F1
#
_entry.id   AF-A0A3M2DGX0-F1
#
_cell.length_a   1.000
_cell.length_b   1.000
_cell.length_c   1.000
_cell.angle_alpha   90.00
_cell.angle_beta   90.00
_cell.angle_gamma   90.00
#
_symmetry.space_group_name_H-M   'P 1'
#
loop_
_entity.id
_entity.type
_entity.pdbx_description
1 polymer ?
#
loop_
_entity_poly.entity_id
_entity_poly.type
_entity_poly.pdbx_seq_one_letter_code
_entity_poly.pdbx_strand_id
1 'polypeptide(L)' 'IELTPAAKELVAERGYDPVYGARPLKRSIQKNAIDPLANELLTGRFKAGDRILVDRDGDRLVFRIAERKASDTEAA' A
#
# COMPACT_ATOMS: atom_id res chain seq x y z
N ILE A 1 4.52 6.97 -0.19
CA ILE A 1 3.43 6.09 0.28
C ILE A 1 3.09 6.49 1.70
N GLU A 2 1.84 6.83 1.97
CA GLU A 2 1.33 7.20 3.28
C GLU A 2 0.27 6.18 3.72
N LEU A 3 0.24 5.84 5.01
CA LEU A 3 -0.75 4.90 5.58
C LEU A 3 -1.62 5.64 6.59
N THR A 4 -2.94 5.49 6.45
CA THR A 4 -3.88 5.99 7.46
C THR A 4 -3.79 5.18 8.76
N PRO A 5 -4.23 5.75 9.91
CA PRO A 5 -4.31 4.99 11.17
C PRO A 5 -5.13 3.71 11.03
N ALA A 6 -6.27 3.76 10.32
CA ALA A 6 -7.14 2.61 10.09
C ALA A 6 -6.46 1.50 9.26
N ALA A 7 -5.65 1.87 8.27
CA ALA A 7 -4.84 0.91 7.51
C ALA A 7 -3.78 0.23 8.39
N LYS A 8 -3.14 0.98 9.30
CA LYS A 8 -2.15 0.43 10.25
C LYS A 8 -2.79 -0.57 11.22
N GLU A 9 -3.99 -0.28 11.70
CA GLU A 9 -4.75 -1.20 12.56
C GLU A 9 -5.11 -2.49 11.82
N LEU A 10 -5.64 -2.41 10.60
CA LEU A 10 -5.97 -3.62 9.82
C LEU A 10 -4.73 -4.48 9.55
N VAL A 11 -3.60 -3.83 9.25
CA VAL A 11 -2.31 -4.51 9.06
C VAL A 11 -1.84 -5.17 10.35
N ALA A 12 -2.01 -4.50 11.50
CA ALA A 12 -1.70 -5.06 12.80
C ALA A 12 -2.57 -6.27 13.11
N GLU A 13 -3.90 -6.16 12.93
CA GLU A 13 -4.86 -7.27 13.11
C GLU A 13 -4.51 -8.48 12.24
N ARG A 14 -4.11 -8.25 10.98
CA ARG A 14 -3.85 -9.34 10.01
C ARG A 14 -2.45 -9.93 10.05
N GLY A 15 -1.47 -9.17 10.49
CA GLY A 15 -0.08 -9.61 10.54
C GLY A 15 0.42 -9.93 11.94
N TYR A 16 -0.42 -9.71 12.96
CA TYR A 16 -0.21 -10.21 14.31
C TYR A 16 -0.65 -11.67 14.38
N ASP A 17 0.32 -12.55 14.56
CA ASP A 17 0.04 -13.95 14.87
C ASP A 17 0.34 -14.15 16.37
N PRO A 18 -0.63 -14.61 17.19
CA PRO A 18 -0.42 -14.76 18.64
C PRO A 18 0.72 -15.73 18.98
N VAL A 19 1.10 -16.64 18.07
CA VAL A 19 2.22 -17.58 18.23
C VAL A 19 3.56 -16.94 17.81
N TYR A 20 3.56 -16.06 16.80
CA TYR A 20 4.79 -15.50 16.22
C TYR A 20 4.99 -13.99 16.47
N GLY A 21 4.07 -13.34 17.20
CA GLY A 21 4.03 -11.89 17.40
C GLY A 21 3.94 -11.12 16.07
N ALA A 22 4.66 -10.01 15.98
CA ALA A 22 4.71 -9.18 14.76
C ALA A 22 5.70 -9.71 13.69
N ARG A 23 6.31 -10.89 13.86
CA ARG A 23 7.26 -11.45 12.87
C ARG A 23 6.65 -11.71 11.48
N PRO A 24 5.40 -12.22 11.36
CA PRO A 24 4.76 -12.38 10.05
C PRO A 24 4.26 -11.05 9.48
N LEU A 25 4.19 -9.97 10.27
CA LEU A 25 3.60 -8.69 9.88
C LEU A 25 4.23 -8.13 8.60
N LYS A 26 5.57 -8.07 8.53
CA LYS A 26 6.29 -7.58 7.35
C LYS A 26 5.94 -8.41 6.10
N ARG A 27 5.85 -9.73 6.23
CA ARG A 27 5.58 -10.63 5.10
C ARG A 27 4.11 -10.58 4.67
N SER A 28 3.20 -10.42 5.62
CA SER A 28 1.76 -10.22 5.35
C SER A 28 1.50 -8.89 4.65
N ILE A 29 2.15 -7.80 5.08
CA ILE A 29 2.11 -6.50 4.39
C ILE A 29 2.68 -6.63 2.98
N GLN A 30 3.82 -7.30 2.81
CA GLN A 30 4.42 -7.48 1.49
C GLN A 30 3.43 -8.14 0.52
N LYS A 31 2.85 -9.29 0.92
CA LYS A 31 1.92 -10.04 0.06
C LYS A 31 0.58 -9.37 -0.18
N ASN A 32 0.00 -8.74 0.86
CA ASN A 32 -1.36 -8.22 0.79
C ASN A 32 -1.41 -6.75 0.38
N ALA A 33 -0.31 -6.00 0.54
CA ALA A 33 -0.27 -4.59 0.24
C ALA A 33 0.73 -4.23 -0.86
N ILE A 34 1.97 -4.73 -0.78
CA ILE A 34 3.03 -4.33 -1.71
C ILE A 34 2.92 -5.07 -3.06
N ASP A 35 2.63 -6.36 -3.06
CA ASP A 35 2.50 -7.13 -4.31
C ASP A 35 1.33 -6.63 -5.20
N PRO A 36 0.13 -6.33 -4.67
CA PRO A 36 -0.94 -5.72 -5.45
C PRO A 36 -0.56 -4.33 -5.96
N LEU A 37 0.10 -3.53 -5.12
CA LEU A 37 0.55 -2.19 -5.50
C LEU A 37 1.57 -2.24 -6.65
N ALA A 38 2.50 -3.20 -6.62
CA ALA A 38 3.47 -3.41 -7.68
C ALA A 38 2.78 -3.79 -9.00
N ASN A 39 1.76 -4.66 -8.96
CA ASN A 39 0.95 -4.97 -10.13
C ASN A 39 0.22 -3.73 -10.67
N GLU A 40 -0.36 -2.90 -9.80
CA GLU A 40 -1.03 -1.68 -10.25
C GLU A 40 -0.05 -0.66 -10.86
N LEU A 41 1.18 -0.57 -10.33
CA LEU A 41 2.27 0.21 -10.92
C LEU A 41 2.63 -0.29 -12.33
N LEU A 42 2.72 -1.62 -12.52
CA LEU A 42 2.96 -2.24 -13.83
C LEU A 42 1.84 -1.99 -14.84
N THR A 43 0.58 -1.92 -14.37
CA THR A 43 -0.57 -1.57 -15.24
C THR A 43 -0.62 -0.08 -15.61
N GLY A 44 0.29 0.75 -15.08
CA GLY A 44 0.31 2.19 -15.32
C GLY A 44 -0.74 2.98 -14.55
N ARG A 45 -1.44 2.35 -13.59
CA ARG A 45 -2.42 3.01 -12.71
C ARG A 45 -1.74 3.95 -11.72
N PHE A 46 -0.56 3.57 -11.25
CA PHE A 46 0.33 4.41 -10.44
C PHE A 46 1.62 4.65 -11.22
N LYS A 47 2.20 5.84 -11.05
CA LYS A 47 3.47 6.22 -11.67
C LYS A 47 4.53 6.53 -10.62
N ALA A 48 5.79 6.46 -11.04
CA ALA A 48 6.90 6.94 -10.23
C ALA A 48 6.70 8.43 -9.93
N GLY A 49 6.70 8.80 -8.65
CA GLY A 49 6.41 10.16 -8.19
C GLY A 49 5.01 10.37 -7.63
N ASP A 50 4.09 9.42 -7.79
CA ASP A 50 2.76 9.49 -7.17
C ASP A 50 2.85 9.29 -5.66
N ARG A 51 2.17 10.16 -4.90
CA ARG A 51 1.88 9.91 -3.49
C ARG A 51 0.68 9.01 -3.39
N ILE A 52 0.95 7.76 -3.04
CA ILE A 52 -0.08 6.75 -2.81
C ILE A 52 -0.48 6.79 -1.33
N LEU A 53 -1.77 6.98 -1.06
CA LEU A 53 -2.39 6.82 0.24
C LEU A 53 -3.01 5.41 0.32
N VAL A 54 -2.59 4.69 1.35
CA VAL A 54 -3.15 3.37 1.69
C VAL A 54 -4.15 3.57 2.81
N ASP A 55 -5.38 3.12 2.56
CA ASP A 55 -6.47 3.22 3.52
C ASP A 55 -7.15 1.87 3.74
N ARG A 56 -7.96 1.79 4.80
CA ARG A 56 -8.79 0.62 5.12
C ARG A 56 -10.17 0.78 4.47
N ASP A 57 -10.61 -0.25 3.75
CA ASP A 57 -11.98 -0.42 3.30
C ASP A 57 -12.53 -1.75 3.81
N GLY A 58 -13.23 -1.69 4.95
CA GLY A 58 -13.69 -2.87 5.68
C GLY A 58 -12.51 -3.78 6.07
N ASP A 59 -12.44 -4.93 5.40
CA ASP A 59 -11.42 -5.96 5.59
C ASP A 59 -10.37 -5.95 4.47
N ARG A 60 -10.22 -4.87 3.71
CA ARG A 60 -9.23 -4.77 2.63
C ARG A 60 -8.44 -3.48 2.73
N LEU A 61 -7.23 -3.51 2.19
CA LEU A 61 -6.45 -2.30 1.96
C LEU A 61 -6.78 -1.78 0.57
N VAL A 62 -7.08 -0.49 0.49
CA VAL A 62 -7.32 0.22 -0.76
C VAL A 62 -6.23 1.24 -1.00
N PHE A 63 -5.84 1.39 -2.26
CA PHE A 63 -4.79 2.31 -2.69
C PHE A 63 -5.42 3.46 -3.45
N ARG A 64 -5.11 4.69 -3.06
CA ARG A 64 -5.58 5.90 -3.73
C ARG A 64 -4.41 6.83 -4.02
N ILE A 65 -4.51 7.61 -5.08
CA ILE A 65 -3.55 8.67 -5.38
C ILE A 65 -3.97 9.89 -4.56
N ALA A 66 -3.17 10.25 -3.55
CA ALA A 66 -3.38 11.47 -2.77
C ALA A 66 -2.84 12.70 -3.49
N GLU A 67 -1.67 12.57 -4.12
CA GLU A 67 -1.11 13.59 -5.00
C GLU A 67 -0.44 12.91 -6.18
N ARG A 68 -0.82 13.32 -7.40
CA ARG A 68 -0.05 12.99 -8.59
C ARG A 68 0.93 14.12 -8.82
N LYS A 69 2.22 13.86 -8.63
CA LYS A 69 3.22 14.86 -9.01
C LYS A 69 3.20 14.92 -10.54
N ALA A 70 2.72 16.03 -11.08
CA ALA A 70 2.79 16.31 -12.50
C ALA A 70 4.27 16.53 -12.88
N SER A 71 5.00 15.45 -13.15
CA SER A 71 6.38 15.52 -13.63
C SER A 71 6.69 14.46 -14.69
N ASP A 72 5.69 14.06 -15.48
CA ASP A 72 5.88 13.34 -16.74
C ASP A 72 5.55 14.28 -17.93
N THR A 73 6.14 15.47 -17.92
CA THR A 73 6.33 16.27 -19.14
C THR A 73 7.82 16.52 -19.29
N GLU A 74 8.62 15.47 -19.38
CA GLU A 74 9.94 15.56 -19.99
C GLU A 74 10.46 14.17 -20.37
N ALA A 75 10.20 13.79 -21.62
CA ALA A 75 11.08 12.96 -22.42
C ALA A 75 10.73 13.26 -23.89
N ALA A 76 11.43 14.28 -24.40
CA ALA A 76 11.57 14.57 -25.82
C ALA A 76 12.44 13.51 -26.51
#